data_AF-A0A7S2AB18-F1
#
_entry.id   AF-A0A7S2AB18-F1
#
_cell.length_a   1.000
_cell.length_b   1.000
_cell.length_c   1.000
_cell.angle_alpha   90.00
_cell.angle_beta   90.00
_cell.angle_gamma   90.00
#
_symmetry.space_group_name_H-M   'P 1'
#
loop_
_entity.id
_entity.type
_entity.pdbx_description
1 polymer ?
#
loop_
_entity_poly.entity_id
_entity_poly.type
_entity_poly.pdbx_seq_one_letter_code
_entity_poly.pdbx_strand_id
1 'polypeptide(L)'
;TRGSYLGRRELRDDALTNCYREINGAADGHPGWIVDRYDRWLLVQHDEVASMGRRGPLPSIHDGNTLGVYYYPTSPDRSTMTEVKPILLEGQPAPDEFPVLENGVVYHVRLNESFSTGLFLDQRPQRAWLARHCNENTRVLNAFAHCGAFSVAAATAGARTVSLDLERRWLDRIPGMMEANGVEDAGGRHDAIYGDCFDWLSRLSKRGEKFDLVILDPPSTSVGGRKKRRWSLKNDMHELVALAAPLVREGGLLWTTTNSAAVSAERFAKMCVRGLENSSG
;
A
#
# COMPACT_ATOMS: atom_id res chain seq x y z
N THR A 1 6.41 -34.08 -6.18
CA THR A 1 6.96 -34.03 -4.80
C THR A 1 7.11 -32.58 -4.38
N ARG A 2 6.35 -32.17 -3.35
CA ARG A 2 6.46 -30.95 -2.53
C ARG A 2 6.62 -29.62 -3.29
N GLY A 3 5.49 -28.94 -3.51
CA GLY A 3 5.42 -27.51 -3.84
C GLY A 3 5.88 -26.62 -2.68
N SER A 4 7.15 -26.71 -2.30
CA SER A 4 7.80 -25.64 -1.56
C SER A 4 8.21 -24.59 -2.58
N TYR A 5 7.44 -23.52 -2.71
CA TYR A 5 7.94 -22.30 -3.34
C TYR A 5 9.08 -21.78 -2.46
N LEU A 6 10.32 -22.06 -2.89
CA LEU A 6 11.53 -22.21 -2.07
C LEU A 6 11.94 -21.01 -1.21
N GLY A 7 11.30 -19.84 -1.36
CA GLY A 7 11.66 -18.62 -0.61
C GLY A 7 10.67 -18.16 0.47
N ARG A 8 9.53 -18.84 0.69
CA ARG A 8 8.46 -18.33 1.58
C ARG A 8 8.29 -19.13 2.87
N ARG A 9 9.18 -20.09 3.15
CA ARG A 9 9.09 -20.91 4.36
C ARG A 9 9.05 -20.08 5.64
N GLU A 10 9.94 -19.09 5.75
CA GLU A 10 9.97 -18.20 6.92
C GLU A 10 8.66 -17.46 7.12
N LEU A 11 8.01 -17.00 6.03
CA LEU A 11 6.71 -16.32 6.12
C LEU A 11 5.56 -17.29 6.40
N ARG A 12 5.62 -18.52 5.90
CA ARG A 12 4.63 -19.58 6.18
C ARG A 12 4.67 -20.05 7.62
N ASP A 13 5.87 -20.11 8.19
CA ASP A 13 6.13 -20.57 9.55
C ASP A 13 6.06 -19.41 10.57
N ASP A 14 5.88 -18.15 10.13
CA ASP A 14 5.77 -16.96 10.99
C ASP A 14 4.35 -16.78 11.55
N ALA A 15 4.20 -16.99 12.85
CA ALA A 15 2.93 -16.79 13.56
C ALA A 15 2.46 -15.32 13.56
N LEU A 16 3.34 -14.37 13.24
CA LEU A 16 3.05 -12.93 13.20
C LEU A 16 2.71 -12.44 11.78
N THR A 17 2.75 -13.30 10.76
CA THR A 17 2.47 -12.91 9.38
C THR A 17 1.72 -13.99 8.63
N ASN A 18 0.45 -13.75 8.27
CA ASN A 18 -0.37 -14.66 7.46
C ASN A 18 -0.75 -14.10 6.09
N CYS A 19 -0.23 -12.93 5.70
CA CYS A 19 -0.39 -12.37 4.36
C CYS A 19 0.95 -12.04 3.68
N TYR A 20 1.16 -12.54 2.48
CA TYR A 20 2.40 -12.37 1.73
C TYR A 20 2.27 -12.89 0.28
N ARG A 21 3.22 -12.50 -0.59
CA ARG A 21 3.32 -13.00 -1.95
C ARG A 21 3.90 -14.41 -2.01
N GLU A 22 3.08 -15.38 -2.44
CA GLU A 22 3.48 -16.77 -2.69
C GLU A 22 4.27 -16.90 -4.00
N ILE A 23 3.82 -16.24 -5.07
CA ILE A 23 4.46 -16.28 -6.40
C ILE A 23 4.58 -14.86 -6.95
N ASN A 24 5.79 -14.48 -7.40
CA ASN A 24 6.15 -13.20 -7.98
C ASN A 24 6.67 -13.36 -9.43
N GLY A 25 5.86 -13.97 -10.28
CA GLY A 25 6.10 -14.04 -11.70
C GLY A 25 7.36 -14.83 -12.07
N ALA A 26 8.11 -14.28 -13.03
CA ALA A 26 9.33 -14.88 -13.56
C ALA A 26 10.42 -15.08 -12.48
N ALA A 27 10.44 -14.24 -11.44
CA ALA A 27 11.41 -14.35 -10.35
C ALA A 27 11.28 -15.67 -9.57
N ASP A 28 10.09 -16.25 -9.54
CA ASP A 28 9.82 -17.54 -8.90
C ASP A 28 9.62 -18.67 -9.92
N GLY A 29 10.01 -18.48 -11.19
CA GLY A 29 9.88 -19.48 -12.24
C GLY A 29 8.48 -19.63 -12.84
N HIS A 30 7.55 -18.71 -12.54
CA HIS A 30 6.18 -18.70 -13.08
C HIS A 30 5.86 -17.37 -13.79
N PRO A 31 6.48 -17.07 -14.96
CA PRO A 31 6.20 -15.83 -15.69
C PRO A 31 4.71 -15.58 -15.91
N GLY A 32 4.28 -14.33 -15.68
CA GLY A 32 2.88 -13.93 -15.80
C GLY A 32 1.99 -14.25 -14.60
N TRP A 33 2.45 -15.05 -13.63
CA TRP A 33 1.67 -15.39 -12.43
C TRP A 33 2.05 -14.56 -11.22
N ILE A 34 1.09 -13.88 -10.62
CA ILE A 34 1.24 -13.29 -9.29
C ILE A 34 0.22 -13.95 -8.39
N VAL A 35 0.68 -14.51 -7.26
CA VAL A 35 -0.20 -15.13 -6.26
C VAL A 35 0.10 -14.52 -4.91
N ASP A 36 -0.89 -13.82 -4.36
CA ASP A 36 -0.84 -13.22 -3.03
C ASP A 36 -1.71 -14.05 -2.07
N ARG A 37 -1.19 -14.35 -0.88
CA ARG A 37 -1.93 -14.95 0.22
C ARG A 37 -2.45 -13.88 1.15
N TYR A 38 -3.72 -14.02 1.53
CA TYR A 38 -4.38 -13.26 2.59
C TYR A 38 -5.04 -14.27 3.53
N ASP A 39 -4.33 -14.64 4.60
CA ASP A 39 -4.72 -15.70 5.52
C ASP A 39 -5.04 -17.01 4.78
N ARG A 40 -6.31 -17.43 4.76
CA ARG A 40 -6.79 -18.65 4.11
C ARG A 40 -7.25 -18.48 2.66
N TRP A 41 -7.10 -17.29 2.08
CA TRP A 41 -7.49 -17.03 0.69
C TRP A 41 -6.29 -16.66 -0.17
N LEU A 42 -6.34 -17.11 -1.43
CA LEU A 42 -5.35 -16.75 -2.45
C LEU A 42 -5.98 -15.78 -3.45
N LEU A 43 -5.26 -14.72 -3.79
CA LEU A 43 -5.59 -13.82 -4.89
C LEU A 43 -4.58 -14.02 -6.01
N VAL A 44 -5.07 -14.44 -7.16
CA VAL A 44 -4.28 -14.79 -8.33
C VAL A 44 -4.47 -13.73 -9.40
N GLN A 45 -3.38 -13.16 -9.89
CA GLN A 45 -3.36 -12.33 -11.08
C GLN A 45 -2.56 -13.05 -12.15
N HIS A 46 -3.05 -13.00 -13.37
CA HIS A 46 -2.35 -13.56 -14.52
C HIS A 46 -2.51 -12.64 -15.72
N ASP A 47 -1.42 -12.41 -16.44
CA ASP A 47 -1.46 -11.69 -17.71
C ASP A 47 -2.20 -12.53 -18.75
N GLU A 48 -3.51 -12.32 -18.88
CA GLU A 48 -4.28 -12.86 -20.00
C GLU A 48 -3.82 -12.17 -21.29
N VAL A 49 -2.93 -12.83 -22.05
CA VAL A 49 -2.99 -12.65 -23.50
C VAL A 49 -4.29 -13.33 -23.93
N ALA A 50 -5.30 -12.50 -24.21
CA ALA A 50 -6.70 -12.85 -24.52
C ALA A 50 -6.91 -13.87 -25.67
N SER A 51 -5.85 -14.44 -26.26
CA SER A 51 -5.90 -15.40 -27.36
C SER A 51 -5.85 -16.87 -26.93
N MET A 52 -5.64 -17.19 -25.65
CA MET A 52 -5.56 -18.57 -25.18
C MET A 52 -6.38 -18.73 -23.92
N GLY A 53 -7.63 -19.20 -24.08
CA GLY A 53 -8.59 -19.38 -22.99
C GLY A 53 -8.00 -20.05 -21.75
N ARG A 54 -8.54 -19.68 -20.56
CA ARG A 54 -8.25 -20.21 -19.21
C ARG A 54 -7.10 -21.22 -19.19
N ARG A 55 -5.86 -20.72 -19.25
CA ARG A 55 -4.68 -21.58 -19.29
C ARG A 55 -4.52 -22.28 -17.95
N GLY A 56 -4.97 -23.54 -17.91
CA GLY A 56 -4.48 -24.61 -17.04
C GLY A 56 -4.81 -24.48 -15.56
N PRO A 57 -4.71 -25.57 -14.79
CA PRO A 57 -4.95 -25.53 -13.36
C PRO A 57 -3.98 -24.53 -12.73
N LEU A 58 -4.51 -23.73 -11.80
CA LEU A 58 -3.69 -22.99 -10.85
C LEU A 58 -2.55 -23.91 -10.38
N PRO A 59 -1.30 -23.41 -10.23
CA PRO A 59 -0.32 -24.18 -9.50
C PRO A 59 -1.00 -24.58 -8.18
N SER A 60 -1.07 -25.88 -7.90
CA SER A 60 -1.85 -26.39 -6.78
C SER A 60 -1.17 -25.96 -5.48
N ILE A 61 -1.45 -24.73 -5.02
CA ILE A 61 -0.98 -24.14 -3.76
C ILE A 61 -1.98 -24.52 -2.64
N HIS A 62 -2.72 -25.62 -2.82
CA HIS A 62 -3.52 -26.21 -1.77
C HIS A 62 -2.56 -26.86 -0.77
N ASP A 63 -2.36 -26.18 0.34
CA ASP A 63 -1.55 -26.62 1.48
C ASP A 63 -2.39 -27.23 2.61
N GLY A 64 -3.69 -27.41 2.36
CA GLY A 64 -4.67 -27.85 3.36
C GLY A 64 -5.27 -26.72 4.20
N ASN A 65 -4.72 -25.50 4.12
CA ASN A 65 -5.22 -24.31 4.84
C ASN A 65 -5.95 -23.33 3.93
N THR A 66 -5.75 -23.40 2.61
CA THR A 66 -6.45 -22.58 1.63
C THR A 66 -7.95 -22.94 1.56
N LEU A 67 -8.82 -21.99 1.93
CA LEU A 67 -10.28 -22.12 1.86
C LEU A 67 -10.87 -21.70 0.52
N GLY A 68 -10.24 -20.76 -0.19
CA GLY A 68 -10.75 -20.27 -1.47
C GLY A 68 -9.70 -19.55 -2.30
N VAL A 69 -9.91 -19.55 -3.62
CA VAL A 69 -9.01 -18.92 -4.57
C VAL A 69 -9.78 -17.94 -5.44
N TYR A 70 -9.33 -16.69 -5.44
CA TYR A 70 -9.82 -15.61 -6.28
C TYR A 70 -8.89 -15.40 -7.47
N TYR A 71 -9.47 -15.13 -8.63
CA TYR A 71 -8.75 -14.64 -9.79
C TYR A 71 -9.11 -13.18 -10.04
N TYR A 72 -8.11 -12.32 -10.11
CA TYR A 72 -8.25 -10.94 -10.51
C TYR A 72 -7.73 -10.78 -11.94
N PRO A 73 -8.63 -10.62 -12.92
CA PRO A 73 -8.23 -10.38 -14.31
C PRO A 73 -7.48 -9.06 -14.39
N THR A 74 -6.20 -9.11 -14.74
CA THR A 74 -5.37 -7.93 -14.91
C THR A 74 -5.03 -7.70 -16.36
N SER A 75 -5.17 -6.45 -16.81
CA SER A 75 -4.68 -6.01 -18.11
C SER A 75 -3.32 -5.32 -17.94
N PRO A 76 -2.33 -5.59 -18.82
CA PRO A 76 -1.11 -4.79 -18.88
C PRO A 76 -1.41 -3.30 -19.10
N ASP A 77 -2.49 -2.99 -19.82
CA ASP A 77 -3.04 -1.65 -19.91
C ASP A 77 -4.04 -1.41 -18.76
N ARG A 78 -3.56 -0.80 -17.67
CA ARG A 78 -4.41 -0.45 -16.52
C ARG A 78 -5.45 0.62 -16.83
N SER A 79 -5.34 1.36 -17.94
CA SER A 79 -6.33 2.37 -18.32
C SER A 79 -7.64 1.76 -18.82
N THR A 80 -7.61 0.49 -19.25
CA THR A 80 -8.80 -0.28 -19.66
C THR A 80 -9.45 -1.04 -18.52
N MET A 81 -8.80 -1.11 -17.35
CA MET A 81 -9.34 -1.75 -16.15
C MET A 81 -10.38 -0.87 -15.46
N THR A 82 -11.57 -0.79 -16.03
CA THR A 82 -12.74 -0.18 -15.35
C THR A 82 -13.56 -1.27 -14.66
N GLU A 83 -13.61 -1.20 -13.32
CA GLU A 83 -14.50 -1.99 -12.45
C GLU A 83 -14.38 -3.52 -12.52
N VAL A 84 -13.26 -4.06 -13.01
CA VAL A 84 -13.00 -5.50 -12.88
C VAL A 84 -12.90 -5.84 -11.39
N LYS A 85 -13.67 -6.83 -10.94
CA LYS A 85 -13.60 -7.36 -9.57
C LYS A 85 -12.96 -8.75 -9.61
N PRO A 86 -12.26 -9.16 -8.55
CA PRO A 86 -11.82 -10.54 -8.45
C PRO A 86 -13.01 -11.51 -8.42
N ILE A 87 -12.82 -12.67 -9.05
CA ILE A 87 -13.82 -13.73 -9.22
C ILE A 87 -13.39 -14.93 -8.41
N LEU A 88 -14.27 -15.47 -7.56
CA LEU A 88 -14.02 -16.73 -6.89
C LEU A 88 -13.95 -17.87 -7.92
N LEU A 89 -12.79 -18.53 -8.02
CA LEU A 89 -12.58 -19.68 -8.89
C LEU A 89 -12.88 -21.01 -8.20
N GLU A 90 -12.52 -21.12 -6.93
CA GLU A 90 -12.60 -22.35 -6.16
C GLU A 90 -12.83 -22.08 -4.67
N GLY A 91 -13.51 -23.03 -4.01
CA GLY A 91 -13.63 -23.07 -2.57
C GLY A 91 -14.72 -22.14 -2.03
N GLN A 92 -14.48 -21.58 -0.85
CA GLN A 92 -15.44 -20.75 -0.13
C GLN A 92 -15.12 -19.27 -0.33
N PRO A 93 -16.14 -18.41 -0.51
CA PRO A 93 -15.93 -16.97 -0.55
C PRO A 93 -15.34 -16.47 0.78
N ALA A 94 -14.45 -15.49 0.68
CA ALA A 94 -14.01 -14.73 1.84
C ALA A 94 -15.17 -13.86 2.38
N PRO A 95 -15.16 -13.49 3.67
CA PRO A 95 -15.98 -12.39 4.16
C PRO A 95 -15.72 -11.11 3.35
N ASP A 96 -16.70 -10.19 3.31
CA ASP A 96 -16.57 -8.93 2.57
C ASP A 96 -15.34 -8.13 3.01
N GLU A 97 -15.07 -8.12 4.31
CA GLU A 97 -13.84 -7.62 4.92
C GLU A 97 -13.39 -8.60 6.01
N PHE A 98 -12.09 -8.89 6.06
CA PHE A 98 -11.52 -9.78 7.08
C PHE A 98 -10.11 -9.35 7.49
N PRO A 99 -9.68 -9.69 8.72
CA PRO A 99 -8.36 -9.36 9.20
C PRO A 99 -7.29 -10.28 8.61
N VAL A 100 -6.12 -9.69 8.36
CA VAL A 100 -4.85 -10.38 8.13
C VAL A 100 -3.82 -9.82 9.10
N LEU A 101 -2.81 -10.63 9.41
CA LEU A 101 -1.72 -10.29 10.31
C LEU A 101 -0.45 -10.11 9.50
N GLU A 102 0.27 -9.02 9.74
CA GLU A 102 1.58 -8.75 9.15
C GLU A 102 2.51 -8.11 10.19
N ASN A 103 3.61 -8.78 10.52
CA ASN A 103 4.54 -8.38 11.58
C ASN A 103 3.84 -8.12 12.94
N GLY A 104 2.80 -8.88 13.25
CA GLY A 104 2.02 -8.72 14.49
C GLY A 104 1.02 -7.56 14.48
N VAL A 105 0.86 -6.86 13.35
CA VAL A 105 -0.13 -5.79 13.17
C VAL A 105 -1.30 -6.33 12.34
N VAL A 106 -2.53 -6.07 12.80
CA VAL A 106 -3.77 -6.46 12.13
C VAL A 106 -4.13 -5.43 11.06
N TYR A 107 -4.37 -5.89 9.84
CA TYR A 107 -4.91 -5.07 8.75
C TYR A 107 -6.18 -5.72 8.22
N HIS A 108 -7.13 -4.90 7.75
CA HIS A 108 -8.35 -5.42 7.13
C HIS A 108 -8.23 -5.38 5.62
N VAL A 109 -8.58 -6.49 4.96
CA VAL A 109 -8.53 -6.62 3.50
C VAL A 109 -9.88 -7.03 2.93
N ARG A 110 -10.08 -6.73 1.65
CA ARG A 110 -11.28 -7.07 0.89
C ARG A 110 -10.86 -7.67 -0.44
N LEU A 111 -11.34 -8.87 -0.75
CA LEU A 111 -10.98 -9.56 -2.01
C LEU A 111 -12.03 -9.38 -3.12
N ASN A 112 -13.15 -8.71 -2.84
CA ASN A 112 -14.26 -8.51 -3.78
C ASN A 112 -14.31 -7.07 -4.35
N GLU A 113 -13.34 -6.22 -4.03
CA GLU A 113 -13.26 -4.84 -4.52
C GLU A 113 -12.37 -4.71 -5.75
N SER A 114 -12.69 -3.74 -6.60
CA SER A 114 -11.83 -3.36 -7.73
C SER A 114 -10.62 -2.56 -7.24
N PHE A 115 -9.54 -2.58 -8.01
CA PHE A 115 -8.30 -1.79 -7.84
C PHE A 115 -7.37 -2.20 -6.69
N SER A 116 -7.87 -2.49 -5.50
CA SER A 116 -7.04 -2.71 -4.32
C SER A 116 -7.70 -3.64 -3.30
N THR A 117 -6.88 -4.47 -2.64
CA THR A 117 -7.33 -5.30 -1.50
C THR A 117 -7.39 -4.52 -0.19
N GLY A 118 -6.81 -3.32 -0.13
CA GLY A 118 -6.62 -2.55 1.11
C GLY A 118 -5.17 -2.53 1.60
N LEU A 119 -4.33 -3.49 1.20
CA LEU A 119 -2.95 -3.63 1.68
C LEU A 119 -1.98 -3.97 0.54
N PHE A 120 -0.96 -3.14 0.34
CA PHE A 120 0.14 -3.41 -0.58
C PHE A 120 1.22 -4.25 0.13
N LEU A 121 1.27 -5.55 -0.17
CA LEU A 121 2.14 -6.53 0.51
C LEU A 121 3.64 -6.28 0.26
N ASP A 122 3.99 -5.63 -0.85
CA ASP A 122 5.36 -5.23 -1.18
C ASP A 122 5.91 -4.15 -0.23
N GLN A 123 5.02 -3.41 0.45
CA GLN A 123 5.38 -2.37 1.43
C GLN A 123 5.56 -2.92 2.87
N ARG A 124 5.59 -4.26 3.05
CA ARG A 124 5.76 -4.91 4.37
C ARG A 124 7.06 -4.47 5.08
N PRO A 125 8.25 -4.46 4.45
CA PRO A 125 9.48 -4.04 5.11
C PRO A 125 9.40 -2.60 5.65
N GLN A 126 8.70 -1.72 4.92
CA GLN A 126 8.53 -0.31 5.25
C GLN A 126 7.63 -0.16 6.48
N ARG A 127 6.53 -0.91 6.55
CA ARG A 127 5.68 -0.98 7.75
C ARG A 127 6.43 -1.56 8.95
N ALA A 128 7.24 -2.61 8.76
CA ALA A 128 8.10 -3.15 9.82
C ALA A 128 9.13 -2.12 10.31
N TRP A 129 9.66 -1.27 9.42
CA TRP A 129 10.55 -0.19 9.80
C TRP A 129 9.84 0.84 10.68
N LEU A 130 8.61 1.27 10.31
CA LEU A 130 7.81 2.19 11.13
C LEU A 130 7.57 1.64 12.52
N ALA A 131 7.15 0.38 12.62
CA ALA A 131 6.89 -0.28 13.90
C ALA A 131 8.12 -0.34 14.83
N ARG A 132 9.34 -0.28 14.27
CA ARG A 132 10.61 -0.32 15.03
C ARG A 132 11.17 1.06 15.38
N HIS A 133 10.87 2.09 14.59
CA HIS A 133 11.54 3.40 14.70
C HIS A 133 10.61 4.52 15.19
N CYS A 134 9.30 4.32 15.11
CA CYS A 134 8.32 5.23 15.69
C CYS A 134 8.15 4.99 17.20
N ASN A 135 7.68 6.01 17.91
CA ASN A 135 7.35 5.99 19.34
C ASN A 135 6.31 7.08 19.66
N GLU A 136 5.94 7.24 20.93
CA GLU A 136 4.96 8.22 21.41
C GLU A 136 5.33 9.69 21.15
N ASN A 137 6.62 9.97 20.90
CA ASN A 137 7.12 11.30 20.55
C ASN A 137 7.23 11.51 19.05
N THR A 138 6.83 10.52 18.24
CA THR A 138 6.89 10.58 16.77
C THR A 138 5.57 11.08 16.21
N ARG A 139 5.63 12.10 15.35
CA ARG A 139 4.51 12.61 14.56
C ARG A 139 4.71 12.32 13.07
N VAL A 140 3.78 11.58 12.47
CA VAL A 140 3.86 11.11 11.08
C VAL A 140 2.77 11.75 10.23
N LEU A 141 3.13 12.30 9.07
CA LEU A 141 2.20 12.62 8.00
C LEU A 141 2.31 11.54 6.92
N ASN A 142 1.22 10.84 6.64
CA ASN A 142 1.10 9.88 5.56
C ASN A 142 0.21 10.49 4.45
N ALA A 143 0.82 10.96 3.37
CA ALA A 143 0.09 11.51 2.22
C ALA A 143 -0.05 10.45 1.11
N PHE A 144 -1.20 10.48 0.42
CA PHE A 144 -1.67 9.38 -0.43
C PHE A 144 -1.89 8.11 0.40
N ALA A 145 -2.51 8.29 1.57
CA ALA A 145 -2.54 7.30 2.63
C ALA A 145 -3.23 5.99 2.23
N HIS A 146 -4.12 6.01 1.24
CA HIS A 146 -5.01 4.89 0.92
C HIS A 146 -5.74 4.46 2.21
N CYS A 147 -5.76 3.16 2.51
CA CYS A 147 -6.34 2.60 3.74
C CYS A 147 -5.47 2.85 4.99
N GLY A 148 -4.44 3.69 4.91
CA GLY A 148 -3.63 4.12 6.06
C GLY A 148 -2.70 3.05 6.64
N ALA A 149 -2.28 2.05 5.85
CA ALA A 149 -1.45 0.94 6.37
C ALA A 149 -0.14 1.40 7.04
N PHE A 150 0.51 2.45 6.51
CA PHE A 150 1.67 3.07 7.19
C PHE A 150 1.29 3.78 8.49
N SER A 151 0.14 4.45 8.51
CA SER A 151 -0.36 5.15 9.70
C SER A 151 -0.68 4.15 10.81
N VAL A 152 -1.34 3.04 10.48
CA VAL A 152 -1.61 1.96 11.43
C VAL A 152 -0.29 1.40 11.99
N ALA A 153 0.67 1.06 11.11
CA ALA A 153 1.98 0.54 11.54
C ALA A 153 2.77 1.51 12.45
N ALA A 154 2.71 2.82 12.17
CA ALA A 154 3.35 3.82 13.01
C ALA A 154 2.62 4.02 14.34
N ALA A 155 1.27 4.00 14.32
CA ALA A 155 0.44 4.21 15.49
C ALA A 155 0.50 3.04 16.48
N THR A 156 0.66 1.79 16.01
CA THR A 156 0.89 0.64 16.89
C THR A 156 2.20 0.74 17.67
N ALA A 157 3.20 1.47 17.14
CA ALA A 157 4.41 1.83 17.86
C ALA A 157 4.24 3.08 18.77
N GLY A 158 3.05 3.67 18.82
CA GLY A 158 2.73 4.80 19.68
C GLY A 158 2.72 6.16 18.98
N ALA A 159 3.09 6.26 17.70
CA ALA A 159 3.16 7.54 17.01
C ALA A 159 1.79 8.23 16.87
N ARG A 160 1.82 9.57 16.84
CA ARG A 160 0.70 10.38 16.36
C ARG A 160 0.74 10.44 14.84
N THR A 161 -0.37 10.17 14.18
CA THR A 161 -0.41 10.04 12.71
C THR A 161 -1.47 10.91 12.08
N VAL A 162 -1.17 11.46 10.90
CA VAL A 162 -2.14 12.17 10.05
C VAL A 162 -2.17 11.45 8.71
N SER A 163 -3.33 10.93 8.30
CA SER A 163 -3.54 10.33 6.98
C SER A 163 -4.24 11.30 6.05
N LEU A 164 -3.65 11.56 4.90
CA LEU A 164 -4.16 12.48 3.88
C LEU A 164 -4.40 11.70 2.59
N ASP A 165 -5.64 11.68 2.12
CA ASP A 165 -6.00 11.00 0.87
C ASP A 165 -7.11 11.73 0.12
N LEU A 166 -7.13 11.58 -1.20
CA LEU A 166 -8.12 12.17 -2.09
C LEU A 166 -9.46 11.42 -2.04
N GLU A 167 -9.48 10.16 -1.63
CA GLU A 167 -10.66 9.30 -1.64
C GLU A 167 -11.10 8.95 -0.22
N ARG A 168 -12.23 9.51 0.20
CA ARG A 168 -12.81 9.30 1.54
C ARG A 168 -13.03 7.81 1.86
N ARG A 169 -13.42 7.00 0.86
CA ARG A 169 -13.67 5.56 1.06
C ARG A 169 -12.47 4.79 1.61
N TRP A 170 -11.24 5.24 1.35
CA TRP A 170 -10.05 4.61 1.89
C TRP A 170 -9.77 5.06 3.32
N LEU A 171 -9.92 6.35 3.60
CA LEU A 171 -9.76 6.90 4.95
C LEU A 171 -10.76 6.31 5.93
N ASP A 172 -12.01 6.07 5.49
CA ASP A 172 -13.06 5.49 6.33
C ASP A 172 -12.73 4.05 6.80
N ARG A 173 -11.72 3.38 6.22
CA ARG A 173 -11.26 2.06 6.66
C ARG A 173 -10.24 2.10 7.81
N ILE A 174 -9.60 3.23 8.06
CA ILE A 174 -8.52 3.36 9.06
C ILE A 174 -9.01 3.09 10.49
N PRO A 175 -10.15 3.65 10.96
CA PRO A 175 -10.57 3.50 12.36
C PRO A 175 -10.72 2.03 12.81
N GLY A 176 -11.32 1.18 11.98
CA GLY A 176 -11.47 -0.25 12.30
C GLY A 176 -10.13 -0.98 12.44
N MET A 177 -9.12 -0.61 11.66
CA MET A 177 -7.78 -1.16 11.82
C MET A 177 -7.05 -0.61 13.05
N MET A 178 -7.26 0.66 13.40
CA MET A 178 -6.71 1.22 14.65
C MET A 178 -7.28 0.51 15.87
N GLU A 179 -8.60 0.31 15.90
CA GLU A 179 -9.31 -0.42 16.96
C GLU A 179 -8.82 -1.86 17.07
N ALA A 180 -8.69 -2.58 15.95
CA ALA A 180 -8.19 -3.96 15.92
C ALA A 180 -6.76 -4.12 16.48
N ASN A 181 -5.99 -3.04 16.55
CA ASN A 181 -4.64 -3.02 17.12
C ASN A 181 -4.55 -2.34 18.50
N GLY A 182 -5.68 -2.07 19.15
CA GLY A 182 -5.70 -1.41 20.47
C GLY A 182 -5.20 0.03 20.44
N VAL A 183 -5.16 0.66 19.26
CA VAL A 183 -4.87 2.09 19.12
C VAL A 183 -6.16 2.86 19.42
N GLU A 184 -6.47 3.01 20.71
CA GLU A 184 -7.62 3.78 21.15
C GLU A 184 -7.48 5.26 20.76
N ASP A 185 -8.58 5.82 20.25
CA ASP A 185 -8.73 7.21 19.85
C ASP A 185 -8.84 8.18 21.05
N ALA A 186 -8.91 7.65 22.27
CA ALA A 186 -9.04 8.42 23.52
C ALA A 186 -7.90 9.45 23.75
N GLY A 187 -6.80 9.36 23.00
CA GLY A 187 -5.68 10.32 23.04
C GLY A 187 -5.51 11.20 21.79
N GLY A 188 -6.40 11.14 20.79
CA GLY A 188 -6.24 11.87 19.52
C GLY A 188 -4.93 11.49 18.82
N ARG A 189 -4.69 10.18 18.69
CA ARG A 189 -3.44 9.62 18.11
C ARG A 189 -3.50 9.55 16.58
N HIS A 190 -4.68 9.70 15.98
CA HIS A 190 -4.84 9.64 14.54
C HIS A 190 -5.81 10.71 14.03
N ASP A 191 -5.39 11.46 13.00
CA ASP A 191 -6.27 12.35 12.23
C ASP A 191 -6.36 11.87 10.77
N ALA A 192 -7.55 11.97 10.19
CA ALA A 192 -7.78 11.72 8.76
C ALA A 192 -8.22 13.00 8.04
N ILE A 193 -7.50 13.36 6.98
CA ILE A 193 -7.75 14.54 6.15
C ILE A 193 -8.17 14.07 4.76
N TYR A 194 -9.44 14.32 4.41
CA TYR A 194 -9.93 14.14 3.06
C TYR A 194 -9.60 15.36 2.19
N GLY A 195 -8.90 15.13 1.09
CA GLY A 195 -8.71 16.13 0.04
C GLY A 195 -7.47 15.93 -0.83
N ASP A 196 -7.29 16.85 -1.77
CA ASP A 196 -6.13 16.84 -2.66
C ASP A 196 -4.82 17.02 -1.86
N CYS A 197 -3.88 16.11 -2.07
CA CYS A 197 -2.63 16.08 -1.31
C CYS A 197 -1.77 17.33 -1.55
N PHE A 198 -1.70 17.84 -2.78
CA PHE A 198 -0.90 19.02 -3.10
C PHE A 198 -1.45 20.26 -2.39
N ASP A 199 -2.78 20.44 -2.46
CA ASP A 199 -3.47 21.55 -1.79
C ASP A 199 -3.25 21.49 -0.26
N TRP A 200 -3.37 20.31 0.34
CA TRP A 200 -3.21 20.14 1.79
C TRP A 200 -1.76 20.27 2.26
N LEU A 201 -0.77 19.74 1.54
CA LEU A 201 0.65 19.94 1.86
C LEU A 201 0.99 21.44 1.90
N SER A 202 0.53 22.21 0.91
CA SER A 202 0.69 23.68 0.91
C SER A 202 0.01 24.35 2.11
N ARG A 203 -1.21 23.93 2.48
CA ARG A 203 -1.95 24.48 3.62
C ARG A 203 -1.28 24.16 4.96
N LEU A 204 -0.84 22.93 5.16
CA LEU A 204 -0.12 22.52 6.36
C LEU A 204 1.18 23.32 6.50
N SER A 205 1.89 23.53 5.39
CA SER A 205 3.14 24.30 5.37
C SER A 205 2.90 25.77 5.75
N LYS A 206 1.85 26.40 5.18
CA LYS A 206 1.42 27.77 5.56
C LYS A 206 0.98 27.90 7.02
N ARG A 207 0.49 26.82 7.63
CA ARG A 207 0.14 26.76 9.05
C ARG A 207 1.35 26.54 9.97
N GLY A 208 2.53 26.31 9.40
CA GLY A 208 3.74 26.01 10.17
C GLY A 208 3.75 24.60 10.76
N GLU A 209 2.93 23.69 10.25
CA GLU A 209 2.88 22.30 10.72
C GLU A 209 4.22 21.60 10.44
N LYS A 210 4.67 20.80 11.41
CA LYS A 210 5.92 20.02 11.33
C LYS A 210 5.70 18.57 11.76
N PHE A 211 6.40 17.67 11.11
CA PHE A 211 6.33 16.23 11.32
C PHE A 211 7.74 15.64 11.39
N ASP A 212 7.87 14.57 12.16
CA ASP A 212 9.12 13.82 12.32
C ASP A 212 9.37 12.91 11.14
N LEU A 213 8.27 12.47 10.53
CA LEU A 213 8.27 11.69 9.31
C LEU A 213 7.15 12.18 8.40
N VAL A 214 7.49 12.50 7.15
CA VAL A 214 6.52 12.74 6.07
C VAL A 214 6.68 11.62 5.05
N ILE A 215 5.63 10.84 4.84
CA ILE A 215 5.56 9.75 3.86
C ILE A 215 4.79 10.23 2.64
N LEU A 216 5.37 10.02 1.46
CA LEU A 216 4.78 10.27 0.15
C LEU A 216 4.76 8.97 -0.65
N ASP A 217 3.59 8.36 -0.79
CA ASP A 217 3.37 7.15 -1.61
C ASP A 217 2.34 7.41 -2.73
N PRO A 218 2.62 8.32 -3.68
CA PRO A 218 1.66 8.61 -4.72
C PRO A 218 1.48 7.42 -5.68
N PRO A 219 0.34 7.31 -6.40
CA PRO A 219 0.16 6.33 -7.48
C PRO A 219 1.21 6.53 -8.60
N SER A 220 1.18 5.85 -9.75
CA SER A 220 2.09 6.23 -10.87
C SER A 220 1.55 7.42 -11.70
N THR A 221 0.23 7.49 -11.83
CA THR A 221 -0.50 8.60 -12.43
C THR A 221 -1.85 8.73 -11.73
N SER A 222 -2.39 9.94 -11.68
CA SER A 222 -3.74 10.18 -11.17
C SER A 222 -4.35 11.41 -11.85
N VAL A 223 -5.68 11.46 -11.84
CA VAL A 223 -6.42 12.66 -12.19
C VAL A 223 -7.29 12.97 -10.99
N GLY A 224 -6.95 14.02 -10.27
CA GLY A 224 -7.48 14.25 -8.93
C GLY A 224 -7.73 15.70 -8.60
N GLY A 225 -8.52 15.92 -7.55
CA GLY A 225 -8.81 17.24 -7.01
C GLY A 225 -9.84 18.05 -7.80
N ARG A 226 -10.31 19.15 -7.19
CA ARG A 226 -11.34 20.05 -7.77
C ARG A 226 -10.94 20.64 -9.12
N LYS A 227 -9.64 20.74 -9.39
CA LYS A 227 -9.07 21.31 -10.63
C LYS A 227 -8.83 20.27 -11.72
N LYS A 228 -9.15 18.98 -11.50
CA LYS A 228 -8.84 17.87 -12.42
C LYS A 228 -7.37 17.90 -12.88
N ARG A 229 -6.46 18.23 -11.96
CA ARG A 229 -5.03 18.29 -12.28
C ARG A 229 -4.60 16.87 -12.63
N ARG A 230 -3.97 16.72 -13.80
CA ARG A 230 -3.29 15.47 -14.15
C ARG A 230 -1.98 15.47 -13.40
N TRP A 231 -1.74 14.40 -12.68
CA TRP A 231 -0.49 14.16 -11.99
C TRP A 231 0.17 12.91 -12.58
N SER A 232 1.48 12.98 -12.75
CA SER A 232 2.30 11.85 -13.16
C SER A 232 3.59 11.85 -12.39
N LEU A 233 3.98 10.69 -11.89
CA LEU A 233 5.23 10.56 -11.15
C LEU A 233 6.41 11.13 -11.95
N LYS A 234 6.49 10.77 -13.24
CA LYS A 234 7.57 11.16 -14.16
C LYS A 234 7.79 12.66 -14.29
N ASN A 235 6.74 13.47 -14.18
CA ASN A 235 6.83 14.91 -14.41
C ASN A 235 6.69 15.71 -13.11
N ASP A 236 5.89 15.24 -12.15
CA ASP A 236 5.41 16.07 -11.04
C ASP A 236 6.02 15.71 -9.67
N MET A 237 6.84 14.65 -9.57
CA MET A 237 7.40 14.21 -8.27
C MET A 237 8.24 15.30 -7.57
N HIS A 238 9.01 16.06 -8.33
CA HIS A 238 9.86 17.13 -7.79
C HIS A 238 9.03 18.24 -7.12
N GLU A 239 7.87 18.58 -7.69
CA GLU A 239 6.95 19.54 -7.08
C GLU A 239 6.33 18.99 -5.78
N LEU A 240 5.93 17.71 -5.80
CA LEU A 240 5.39 17.06 -4.60
C LEU A 240 6.40 17.07 -3.45
N VAL A 241 7.66 16.72 -3.74
CA VAL A 241 8.75 16.75 -2.76
C VAL A 241 8.99 18.18 -2.27
N ALA A 242 8.99 19.17 -3.16
CA ALA A 242 9.19 20.57 -2.78
C ALA A 242 8.10 21.09 -1.83
N LEU A 243 6.85 20.63 -2.01
CA LEU A 243 5.73 20.98 -1.11
C LEU A 243 5.81 20.28 0.25
N ALA A 244 6.33 19.06 0.28
CA ALA A 244 6.40 18.25 1.50
C ALA A 244 7.63 18.55 2.35
N ALA A 245 8.77 18.91 1.74
CA ALA A 245 10.03 19.15 2.44
C ALA A 245 9.91 20.18 3.60
N PRO A 246 9.20 21.32 3.44
CA PRO A 246 9.00 22.26 4.54
C PRO A 246 8.17 21.71 5.71
N LEU A 247 7.47 20.59 5.56
CA LEU A 247 6.71 19.96 6.65
C LEU A 247 7.57 19.05 7.52
N VAL A 248 8.78 18.72 7.07
CA VAL A 248 9.71 17.89 7.85
C VAL A 248 10.38 18.78 8.90
N ARG A 249 10.38 18.34 10.17
CA ARG A 249 11.15 19.03 11.22
C ARG A 249 12.65 18.86 10.99
N GLU A 250 13.45 19.69 11.64
CA GLU A 250 14.90 19.48 11.68
C GLU A 250 15.22 18.10 12.27
N GLY A 251 16.10 17.34 11.60
CA GLY A 251 16.41 15.96 11.96
C GLY A 251 15.30 14.93 11.66
N GLY A 252 14.19 15.34 11.03
CA GLY A 252 13.14 14.44 10.55
C GLY A 252 13.47 13.78 9.21
N LEU A 253 12.56 12.91 8.75
CA LEU A 253 12.71 12.17 7.50
C LEU A 253 11.60 12.51 6.50
N LEU A 254 11.99 12.78 5.25
CA LEU A 254 11.10 12.71 4.10
C LEU A 254 11.24 11.33 3.45
N TRP A 255 10.19 10.52 3.52
CA TRP A 255 10.14 9.21 2.91
C TRP A 255 9.29 9.25 1.64
N THR A 256 9.91 9.00 0.50
CA THR A 256 9.20 8.85 -0.78
C THR A 256 9.25 7.41 -1.28
N THR A 257 8.14 6.93 -1.82
CA THR A 257 8.02 5.60 -2.43
C THR A 257 7.42 5.68 -3.82
N THR A 258 7.62 4.61 -4.60
CA THR A 258 7.00 4.45 -5.92
C THR A 258 6.94 2.97 -6.28
N ASN A 259 5.82 2.56 -6.89
CA ASN A 259 5.65 1.24 -7.49
C ASN A 259 5.77 1.28 -9.03
N SER A 260 6.25 2.39 -9.60
CA SER A 260 6.32 2.57 -11.04
C SER A 260 7.50 1.81 -11.66
N ALA A 261 7.22 0.71 -12.35
CA ALA A 261 8.24 -0.03 -13.11
C ALA A 261 8.89 0.80 -14.24
N ALA A 262 8.28 1.92 -14.64
CA ALA A 262 8.76 2.77 -15.73
C ALA A 262 9.79 3.82 -15.30
N VAL A 263 10.18 3.87 -14.02
CA VAL A 263 11.13 4.84 -13.48
C VAL A 263 12.20 4.09 -12.70
N SER A 264 13.47 4.24 -13.11
CA SER A 264 14.60 3.65 -12.40
C SER A 264 14.82 4.33 -11.05
N ALA A 265 15.42 3.60 -10.09
CA ALA A 265 15.75 4.12 -8.78
C ALA A 265 16.62 5.39 -8.85
N GLU A 266 17.63 5.41 -9.73
CA GLU A 266 18.50 6.58 -9.93
C GLU A 266 17.70 7.80 -10.43
N ARG A 267 16.80 7.60 -11.40
CA ARG A 267 15.96 8.68 -11.92
C ARG A 267 15.01 9.19 -10.84
N PHE A 268 14.39 8.30 -10.07
CA PHE A 268 13.51 8.66 -8.96
C PHE A 268 14.25 9.47 -7.91
N ALA A 269 15.46 9.06 -7.52
CA ALA A 269 16.31 9.79 -6.59
C ALA A 269 16.64 11.20 -7.10
N LYS A 270 17.04 11.34 -8.38
CA LYS A 270 17.31 12.66 -9.00
C LYS A 270 16.08 13.58 -8.96
N MET A 271 14.88 13.03 -9.16
CA MET A 271 13.63 13.79 -9.08
C MET A 271 13.34 14.28 -7.66
N CYS A 272 13.64 13.46 -6.65
CA CYS A 272 13.50 13.86 -5.24
C CYS A 272 14.53 14.93 -4.87
N VAL A 273 15.80 14.76 -5.24
CA VAL A 273 16.87 15.75 -4.99
C VAL A 273 16.49 17.11 -5.58
N ARG A 274 16.04 17.14 -6.84
CA ARG A 274 15.56 18.37 -7.48
C ARG A 274 14.42 19.03 -6.70
N GLY A 275 13.49 18.24 -6.14
CA GLY A 275 12.41 18.77 -5.30
C GLY A 275 12.92 19.40 -4.01
N LEU A 276 13.91 18.79 -3.36
CA LEU A 276 14.54 19.33 -2.15
C LEU A 276 15.27 20.65 -2.43
N GLU A 277 16.03 20.71 -3.53
CA GLU A 277 16.72 21.93 -3.99
C GLU A 277 15.71 23.07 -4.24
N ASN A 278 14.61 22.77 -4.92
CA ASN A 278 13.54 23.74 -5.20
C ASN A 278 12.82 24.24 -3.94
N SER A 279 12.85 23.49 -2.83
CA SER A 279 12.23 23.91 -1.56
C SER A 279 13.12 24.84 -0.72
N SER A 280 14.43 24.84 -1.01
CA SER A 280 15.44 25.59 -0.27
C SER A 280 15.73 26.98 -0.86
N GLY A 281 15.19 27.28 -2.04
CA GLY A 281 15.31 28.57 -2.74
C GLY A 281 14.02 29.37 -2.65
#